data_AF-A0A9X0AEM3-F1
#
_entry.id   AF-A0A9X0AEM3-F1
#
_cell.length_a   1.000
_cell.length_b   1.000
_cell.length_c   1.000
_cell.angle_alpha   90.00
_cell.angle_beta   90.00
_cell.angle_gamma   90.00
#
_symmetry.space_group_name_H-M   'P 1'
#
loop_
_entity.id
_entity.type
_entity.pdbx_description
1 polymer ?
#
loop_
_entity_poly.entity_id
_entity_poly.type
_entity_poly.pdbx_seq_one_letter_code
_entity_poly.pdbx_strand_id
1 'polypeptide(L)'
;MNEGPPKQKTWDLSKSDLANLLDLSKRLDLNGEITPVMAWGMVLGHPKFLELKEEDFKSMSEELLPKVRCYGFGAALEEFEVRDALEARFGTEPIHMSSI
;
A
#
# COMPACT_ATOMS: atom_id res chain seq x y z
N MET A 1 15.79 7.11 -30.93
CA MET A 1 14.51 7.82 -30.73
C MET A 1 14.40 8.09 -29.25
N ASN A 2 14.18 9.35 -28.87
CA ASN A 2 14.17 9.83 -27.48
C ASN A 2 12.71 9.70 -26.99
N GLU A 3 12.42 8.69 -26.18
CA GLU A 3 11.10 8.51 -25.57
C GLU A 3 10.94 9.57 -24.47
N GLY A 4 10.07 10.57 -24.69
CA GLY A 4 9.76 11.58 -23.68
C GLY A 4 9.06 10.97 -22.46
N PRO A 5 9.01 11.69 -21.31
CA PRO A 5 8.39 11.17 -20.09
C PRO A 5 6.93 10.77 -20.38
N PRO A 6 6.45 9.65 -19.80
CA PRO A 6 5.12 9.14 -20.10
C PRO A 6 4.08 10.21 -19.80
N LYS A 7 3.36 10.65 -20.84
CA LYS A 7 2.25 11.60 -20.72
C LYS A 7 1.19 10.96 -19.82
N GLN A 8 1.02 11.49 -18.62
CA GLN A 8 -0.07 11.11 -17.72
C GLN A 8 -1.41 11.43 -18.39
N LYS A 9 -2.11 10.39 -18.89
CA LYS A 9 -3.43 10.45 -19.56
C LYS A 9 -4.59 10.53 -18.56
N THR A 10 -4.44 11.26 -17.46
CA THR A 10 -5.39 11.15 -16.35
C THR A 10 -6.66 12.00 -16.52
N TRP A 11 -6.74 12.86 -17.54
CA TRP A 11 -7.68 14.00 -17.52
C TRP A 11 -8.70 14.08 -18.67
N ASP A 12 -8.77 13.09 -19.56
CA ASP A 12 -9.78 13.08 -20.63
C ASP A 12 -10.89 12.06 -20.32
N LEU A 13 -11.57 12.26 -19.18
CA LEU A 13 -12.64 11.39 -18.70
C LEU A 13 -14.00 11.99 -19.06
N SER A 14 -14.83 11.21 -19.77
CA SER A 14 -16.21 11.59 -20.02
C SER A 14 -17.07 11.44 -18.75
N LYS A 15 -18.25 12.07 -18.71
CA LYS A 15 -19.23 11.86 -17.61
C LYS A 15 -19.61 10.39 -17.47
N SER A 16 -19.69 9.65 -18.57
CA SER A 16 -19.95 8.21 -18.57
C SER A 16 -18.79 7.41 -17.97
N ASP A 17 -17.54 7.78 -18.26
CA ASP A 17 -16.38 7.13 -17.65
C ASP A 17 -16.38 7.32 -16.14
N LEU A 18 -16.70 8.53 -15.67
CA LEU A 18 -16.83 8.80 -14.24
C LEU A 18 -17.94 7.97 -13.59
N ALA A 19 -19.10 7.84 -14.23
CA ALA A 19 -20.19 7.01 -13.71
C ALA A 19 -19.78 5.53 -13.62
N ASN A 20 -19.04 5.03 -14.62
CA ASN A 20 -18.49 3.68 -14.60
C ASN A 20 -17.46 3.49 -13.47
N LEU A 21 -16.55 4.45 -13.28
CA LEU A 21 -15.58 4.43 -12.17
C LEU A 21 -16.28 4.39 -10.80
N LEU A 22 -17.35 5.20 -10.63
CA LEU A 22 -18.14 5.24 -9.39
C LEU A 22 -18.96 3.97 -9.16
N ASP A 23 -19.40 3.29 -10.21
CA ASP A 23 -20.07 2.00 -10.08
C ASP A 23 -19.07 0.91 -9.69
N LEU A 24 -17.92 0.88 -10.37
CA LEU A 24 -16.83 -0.03 -10.07
C LEU A 24 -16.28 0.18 -8.65
N SER A 25 -16.21 1.42 -8.15
CA SER A 25 -15.71 1.70 -6.80
C SER A 25 -16.61 1.12 -5.70
N LYS A 26 -17.89 0.92 -5.95
CA LYS A 26 -18.80 0.24 -5.00
C LYS A 26 -18.51 -1.26 -4.86
N ARG A 27 -17.72 -1.82 -5.78
CA ARG A 27 -17.32 -3.23 -5.79
C ARG A 27 -16.03 -3.48 -5.00
N LEU A 28 -15.37 -2.43 -4.49
CA LEU A 28 -14.35 -2.61 -3.48
C LEU A 28 -15.02 -3.10 -2.21
N ASP A 29 -14.73 -4.35 -1.86
CA ASP A 29 -15.06 -4.90 -0.56
C ASP A 29 -13.99 -4.40 0.43
N LEU A 30 -14.22 -3.24 1.03
CA LEU A 30 -13.33 -2.65 2.04
C LEU A 30 -13.41 -3.36 3.41
N ASN A 31 -13.91 -4.59 3.44
CA ASN A 31 -14.09 -5.36 4.67
C ASN A 31 -12.77 -6.07 5.04
N GLY A 32 -11.79 -5.27 5.47
CA GLY A 32 -10.43 -5.71 5.77
C GLY A 32 -9.39 -5.25 4.73
N GLU A 33 -9.83 -4.78 3.56
CA GLU A 33 -8.97 -4.14 2.57
C GLU A 33 -8.79 -2.64 2.84
N ILE A 34 -7.59 -2.14 2.55
CA ILE A 34 -7.25 -0.73 2.53
C ILE A 34 -6.67 -0.33 1.17
N THR A 35 -6.72 0.96 0.85
CA THR A 35 -6.07 1.50 -0.34
C THR A 35 -4.58 1.81 -0.08
N PRO A 36 -3.71 1.85 -1.10
CA PRO A 36 -2.30 2.20 -0.92
C PRO A 36 -2.07 3.55 -0.20
N VAL A 37 -2.94 4.54 -0.39
CA VAL A 37 -2.83 5.82 0.32
C VAL A 37 -3.17 5.70 1.81
N MET A 38 -4.11 4.82 2.17
CA MET A 38 -4.40 4.50 3.57
C MET A 38 -3.25 3.73 4.21
N ALA A 39 -2.66 2.77 3.49
CA ALA A 39 -1.46 2.05 3.93
C ALA A 39 -0.30 3.01 4.21
N TRP A 40 -0.08 4.01 3.35
CA TRP A 40 0.92 5.05 3.60
C TRP A 40 0.61 5.87 4.86
N GLY A 41 -0.67 6.16 5.13
CA GLY A 41 -1.09 6.77 6.39
C GLY A 41 -0.72 5.95 7.62
N MET A 42 -0.80 4.62 7.56
CA MET A 42 -0.38 3.72 8.64
C MET A 42 1.13 3.79 8.87
N VAL A 43 1.92 3.80 7.80
CA VAL A 43 3.39 3.92 7.88
C VAL A 43 3.79 5.25 8.53
N LEU A 44 3.24 6.37 8.05
CA LEU A 44 3.51 7.71 8.60
C LEU A 44 3.04 7.85 10.05
N GLY A 45 1.95 7.18 10.42
CA GLY A 45 1.38 7.21 11.77
C GLY A 45 2.08 6.30 12.76
N HIS A 46 3.03 5.47 12.32
CA HIS A 46 3.70 4.52 13.21
C HIS A 46 4.61 5.24 14.22
N PRO A 47 4.56 4.92 15.53
CA PRO A 47 5.38 5.60 16.55
C PRO A 47 6.88 5.56 16.28
N LYS A 48 7.34 4.47 15.65
CA LYS A 48 8.75 4.25 15.26
C LYS A 48 9.05 4.65 13.81
N PHE A 49 8.19 5.43 13.15
CA PHE A 49 8.39 5.83 11.74
C PHE A 49 9.78 6.42 11.49
N LEU A 50 10.30 7.23 12.42
CA LEU A 50 11.62 7.86 12.31
C LEU A 50 12.81 6.88 12.40
N GLU A 51 12.57 5.62 12.78
CA GLU A 51 13.58 4.57 12.81
C GLU A 51 13.71 3.85 11.46
N LEU A 52 12.71 3.98 10.57
CA LEU A 52 12.72 3.36 9.25
C LEU A 52 13.76 4.01 8.33
N LYS A 53 14.48 3.17 7.59
CA LYS A 53 15.46 3.58 6.59
C LYS A 53 14.94 3.31 5.19
N GLU A 54 15.63 3.88 4.18
CA GLU A 54 15.33 3.66 2.76
C GLU A 54 15.21 2.16 2.40
N GLU A 55 16.09 1.33 2.96
CA GLU A 55 16.08 -0.13 2.77
C GLU A 55 14.81 -0.81 3.30
N ASP A 56 14.24 -0.29 4.40
CA ASP A 56 12.99 -0.80 4.97
C ASP A 56 11.81 -0.50 4.04
N PHE A 57 11.72 0.73 3.54
CA PHE A 57 10.67 1.13 2.58
C PHE A 57 10.76 0.31 1.29
N LYS A 58 11.98 0.09 0.79
CA LYS A 58 12.20 -0.73 -0.41
C LYS A 58 11.73 -2.17 -0.17
N SER A 59 12.16 -2.79 0.92
CA SER A 59 11.80 -4.17 1.25
C SER A 59 10.30 -4.33 1.50
N MET A 60 9.66 -3.40 2.22
CA MET A 60 8.20 -3.39 2.39
C MET A 60 7.47 -3.25 1.05
N SER A 61 7.96 -2.39 0.16
CA SER A 61 7.36 -2.22 -1.16
C SER A 61 7.45 -3.49 -2.00
N GLU A 62 8.61 -4.14 -2.01
CA GLU A 62 8.83 -5.42 -2.71
C GLU A 62 7.94 -6.54 -2.15
N GLU A 63 7.72 -6.56 -0.83
CA GLU A 63 6.86 -7.54 -0.17
C GLU A 63 5.35 -7.30 -0.45
N LEU A 64 4.91 -6.04 -0.41
CA LEU A 64 3.50 -5.68 -0.56
C LEU A 64 3.03 -5.65 -2.01
N LEU A 65 3.90 -5.30 -2.96
CA LEU A 65 3.55 -5.18 -4.38
C LEU A 65 2.81 -6.41 -4.96
N PRO A 66 3.25 -7.66 -4.76
CA PRO A 66 2.53 -8.83 -5.28
C PRO A 66 1.18 -9.09 -4.58
N LYS A 67 0.93 -8.46 -3.42
CA LYS A 67 -0.29 -8.60 -2.61
C LYS A 67 -1.36 -7.55 -2.99
N VAL A 68 -1.01 -6.57 -3.83
CA VAL A 68 -1.93 -5.54 -4.30
C VAL A 68 -2.88 -6.09 -5.37
N ARG A 69 -4.18 -5.93 -5.14
CA ARG A 69 -5.25 -6.17 -6.12
C ARG A 69 -5.51 -4.90 -6.91
N CYS A 70 -5.31 -4.96 -8.22
CA CYS A 70 -5.60 -3.86 -9.14
C CYS A 70 -6.94 -4.09 -9.83
N TYR A 71 -7.83 -3.10 -9.76
CA TYR A 71 -9.18 -3.19 -10.31
C TYR A 71 -9.39 -2.33 -11.58
N GLY A 72 -8.32 -1.69 -12.09
CA GLY A 72 -8.36 -0.83 -13.28
C GLY A 72 -8.78 0.62 -13.01
N PHE A 73 -9.43 0.88 -11.88
CA PHE A 73 -9.83 2.22 -11.41
C PHE A 73 -9.20 2.57 -10.04
N GLY A 74 -8.50 1.61 -9.44
CA GLY A 74 -7.92 1.72 -8.12
C GLY A 74 -7.18 0.44 -7.74
N ALA A 75 -6.64 0.44 -6.54
CA ALA A 75 -5.90 -0.67 -5.96
C ALA A 75 -6.24 -0.82 -4.48
N ALA A 76 -6.19 -2.06 -3.99
CA ALA A 76 -6.35 -2.37 -2.58
C ALA A 76 -5.44 -3.52 -2.18
N LEU A 77 -5.21 -3.64 -0.88
CA LEU A 77 -4.49 -4.73 -0.24
C LEU A 77 -5.08 -4.96 1.14
N GLU A 78 -4.92 -6.16 1.68
CA GLU A 78 -5.38 -6.49 3.02
C GLU A 78 -4.65 -5.63 4.07
N GLU A 79 -5.38 -5.12 5.07
CA GLU A 79 -4.80 -4.27 6.12
C GLU A 79 -3.73 -5.02 6.93
N PHE A 80 -3.95 -6.31 7.20
CA PHE A 80 -3.03 -7.11 7.99
C PHE A 80 -1.68 -7.29 7.30
N GLU A 81 -1.64 -7.36 5.96
CA GLU A 81 -0.40 -7.47 5.20
C GLU A 81 0.49 -6.24 5.40
N VAL A 82 -0.13 -5.06 5.51
CA VAL A 82 0.59 -3.80 5.79
C VAL A 82 1.11 -3.76 7.22
N ARG A 83 0.31 -4.26 8.18
CA ARG A 83 0.74 -4.39 9.59
C ARG A 83 1.92 -5.32 9.71
N ASP A 84 1.84 -6.51 9.10
CA ASP A 84 2.89 -7.52 9.17
C ASP A 84 4.19 -7.04 8.52
N ALA A 85 4.10 -6.41 7.33
CA ALA A 85 5.27 -5.85 6.64
C ALA A 85 5.96 -4.75 7.48
N LEU A 86 5.18 -3.94 8.21
CA LEU A 86 5.67 -2.87 9.06
C LEU A 86 6.30 -3.41 10.36
N GLU A 87 5.64 -4.36 11.04
CA GLU A 87 6.17 -5.01 12.25
C GLU A 87 7.47 -5.78 11.96
N ALA A 88 7.58 -6.40 10.78
CA ALA A 88 8.79 -7.06 10.33
C ALA A 88 10.01 -6.11 10.25
N ARG A 89 9.82 -4.79 10.17
CA ARG A 89 10.93 -3.81 10.19
C ARG A 89 11.41 -3.50 11.60
N PHE A 90 10.52 -3.59 12.57
CA PHE A 90 10.85 -3.24 13.95
C PHE A 90 11.35 -4.42 14.77
N GLY A 91 11.05 -5.65 14.35
CA GLY A 91 11.55 -6.89 14.95
C GLY A 91 11.07 -7.08 16.39
N THR A 92 10.55 -8.27 16.70
CA THR A 92 10.42 -8.67 18.11
C THR A 92 11.82 -8.72 18.71
N GLU A 93 12.10 -7.88 19.72
CA GLU A 93 13.24 -8.08 20.63
C GLU A 93 13.32 -9.59 20.94
N PRO A 94 14.48 -10.25 20.76
CA PRO A 94 14.62 -11.63 21.16
C PRO A 94 14.24 -11.69 22.64
N ILE A 95 13.21 -12.46 22.97
CA ILE A 95 12.88 -12.75 24.35
C ILE A 95 14.13 -13.41 24.92
N HIS A 96 14.94 -12.65 25.66
CA HIS A 96 16.05 -13.20 26.41
C HIS A 96 15.39 -14.09 27.45
N MET A 97 15.25 -15.38 27.13
CA MET A 97 14.95 -16.42 28.08
C MET A 97 16.17 -16.52 28.99
N SER A 98 16.23 -15.61 29.97
CA SER A 98 17.07 -15.79 31.15
C SER A 98 16.60 -17.10 31.78
N SER A 99 17.45 -18.12 31.65
CA SER A 99 17.27 -19.43 32.23
C SER A 99 16.91 -19.30 33.71
N ILE A 100 15.79 -19.92 34.09
CA ILE A 100 15.51 -20.31 35.47
C ILE A 100 16.13 -21.68 35.68
#